data_AF-A0A7M7G117-F1
#
_entry.id   AF-A0A7M7G117-F1
#
_cell.length_a   1.000
_cell.length_b   1.000
_cell.length_c   1.000
_cell.angle_alpha   90.00
_cell.angle_beta   90.00
_cell.angle_gamma   90.00
#
_symmetry.space_group_name_H-M   'P 1'
#
loop_
_entity.id
_entity.type
_entity.pdbx_description
1 polymer ?
#
loop_
_entity_poly.entity_id
_entity_poly.type
_entity_poly.pdbx_seq_one_letter_code
_entity_poly.pdbx_strand_id
1 'polypeptide(L)'
;MLNLEYVLILGSVVIISCFMWLSFAMNSSPTIPEPHPADNGRSPSRRNRRSRKVKQTLPDSNSSAPQQRQSASVRHRRSRLVDDDDTVDMHVDDGPLLPEENMDIDDVQCSGNQNAKSQNQKEKRESKRRKENNLEPALVANLKKQASSPSRSKDFSHPIYKEMSLRNGSVNRMSKIELQNTLQDLGLNRLGSADVLKRRLKDHYSKESLKMAGLSSDVPVQFDYLCVIDVEATCQEINPVDYIHEIIEFPIVLLNTKTLQIEDTFDAFCKPVINPQLSKFCSQLTNISQKMVDKADEFPTVLEKAERWMRQKGLGSKHSFAIATDCSLDMDLYLKLQCLVSEISYPQYAKEWVNISKVFANLYKTKRLPLRAMLDSTGLAFIGQPHRGIDDARNIARVALQLIEDGAEMKYNERLTPT
;
A
#
# COMPACT_ATOMS: atom_id res chain seq x y z
N MET A 1 -31.47 7.01 -55.33
CA MET A 1 -30.48 8.05 -54.95
C MET A 1 -30.13 7.81 -53.48
N LEU A 2 -28.94 7.24 -53.25
CA LEU A 2 -27.98 7.47 -52.14
C LEU A 2 -28.56 7.94 -50.79
N ASN A 3 -28.30 7.35 -49.62
CA ASN A 3 -27.45 6.24 -49.19
C ASN A 3 -28.01 5.77 -47.83
N LEU A 4 -28.47 4.53 -47.76
CA LEU A 4 -28.89 3.84 -46.54
C LEU A 4 -28.04 2.57 -46.42
N GLU A 5 -26.71 2.73 -46.34
CA GLU A 5 -25.73 1.62 -46.38
C GLU A 5 -24.49 1.87 -45.50
N TYR A 6 -24.62 2.54 -44.35
CA TYR A 6 -23.48 2.78 -43.44
C TYR A 6 -23.73 2.49 -41.95
N VAL A 7 -24.65 1.56 -41.64
CA VAL A 7 -24.96 1.15 -40.26
C VAL A 7 -24.82 -0.37 -40.02
N LEU A 8 -24.26 -1.15 -40.96
CA LEU A 8 -24.16 -2.62 -40.80
C LEU A 8 -22.78 -3.24 -41.09
N ILE A 9 -21.69 -2.48 -41.11
CA ILE A 9 -20.34 -3.05 -41.24
C ILE A 9 -19.37 -2.30 -40.33
N LEU A 10 -19.33 -2.72 -39.06
CA LEU A 10 -18.15 -2.75 -38.17
C LEU A 10 -18.49 -3.53 -36.87
N GLY A 11 -19.30 -4.58 -37.01
CA GLY A 11 -19.74 -5.47 -35.93
C GLY A 11 -19.51 -6.96 -36.26
N SER A 12 -18.51 -7.28 -37.07
CA SER A 12 -18.29 -8.66 -37.53
C SER A 12 -16.83 -9.03 -37.84
N VAL A 13 -15.84 -8.34 -37.24
CA VAL A 13 -14.42 -8.74 -37.34
C VAL A 13 -13.71 -8.62 -35.97
N VAL A 14 -14.31 -9.18 -34.92
CA VAL A 14 -13.59 -9.73 -33.71
C VAL A 14 -14.33 -10.97 -33.20
N ILE A 15 -15.07 -11.66 -34.07
CA ILE A 15 -15.71 -12.94 -33.79
C ILE A 15 -15.40 -13.82 -34.98
N ILE A 16 -14.13 -14.26 -35.07
CA ILE A 16 -13.56 -15.41 -35.81
C ILE A 16 -12.04 -15.34 -35.53
N SER A 17 -11.66 -15.66 -34.30
CA SER A 17 -10.29 -16.13 -33.97
C SER A 17 -10.20 -16.91 -32.64
N CYS A 18 -11.33 -17.19 -31.97
CA CYS A 18 -11.39 -18.09 -30.81
C CYS A 18 -12.16 -19.40 -31.06
N PHE A 19 -12.47 -19.73 -32.33
CA PHE A 19 -13.23 -20.94 -32.68
C PHE A 19 -12.40 -22.02 -33.41
N MET A 20 -11.07 -22.03 -33.25
CA MET A 20 -10.21 -23.05 -33.86
C MET A 20 -9.16 -23.66 -32.93
N TRP A 21 -9.40 -23.67 -31.61
CA TRP A 21 -8.59 -24.42 -30.64
C TRP A 21 -9.43 -25.24 -29.63
N LEU A 22 -10.64 -25.65 -30.03
CA LEU A 22 -11.54 -26.47 -29.20
C LEU A 22 -12.02 -27.77 -29.88
N SER A 23 -11.17 -28.40 -30.70
CA SER A 23 -11.43 -29.73 -31.28
C SER A 23 -10.26 -30.72 -31.16
N PHE A 24 -9.35 -30.56 -30.20
CA PHE A 24 -8.25 -31.54 -30.01
C PHE A 24 -7.92 -31.90 -28.54
N ALA A 25 -8.94 -31.91 -27.67
CA ALA A 25 -8.80 -32.44 -26.31
C ALA A 25 -10.08 -33.16 -25.83
N MET A 26 -10.67 -33.98 -26.70
CA MET A 26 -11.57 -35.07 -26.30
C MET A 26 -11.01 -36.39 -26.84
N ASN A 27 -10.00 -36.92 -26.17
CA ASN A 27 -9.75 -38.36 -26.05
C ASN A 27 -8.54 -38.56 -25.16
N SER A 28 -8.76 -38.88 -23.88
CA SER A 28 -7.88 -39.69 -23.03
C SER A 28 -8.50 -39.78 -21.63
N SER A 29 -9.38 -40.75 -21.42
CA SER A 29 -9.66 -41.28 -20.08
C SER A 29 -8.50 -42.18 -19.65
N PRO A 30 -8.09 -42.09 -18.38
CA PRO A 30 -7.89 -43.33 -17.63
C PRO A 30 -8.48 -43.27 -16.22
N THR A 31 -9.43 -44.17 -15.99
CA THR A 31 -9.63 -45.05 -14.81
C THR A 31 -9.18 -44.58 -13.41
N ILE A 32 -10.17 -44.39 -12.55
CA ILE A 32 -10.11 -44.34 -11.08
C ILE A 32 -10.02 -45.77 -10.51
N PRO A 33 -9.18 -46.06 -9.50
CA PRO A 33 -9.38 -47.21 -8.62
C PRO A 33 -10.14 -46.83 -7.35
N GLU A 34 -11.15 -47.64 -7.00
CA GLU A 34 -11.93 -47.58 -5.77
C GLU A 34 -11.13 -47.90 -4.49
N PRO A 35 -11.62 -47.49 -3.29
CA PRO A 35 -10.97 -47.75 -2.01
C PRO A 35 -11.38 -49.10 -1.40
N HIS A 36 -10.43 -49.77 -0.74
CA HIS A 36 -10.69 -50.95 0.11
C HIS A 36 -10.55 -50.62 1.62
N PRO A 37 -11.15 -51.43 2.51
CA PRO A 37 -11.92 -50.95 3.66
C PRO A 37 -11.18 -50.97 5.01
N ALA A 38 -11.87 -50.40 6.00
CA ALA A 38 -11.54 -50.24 7.40
C ALA A 38 -11.05 -51.50 8.13
N ASP A 39 -10.11 -51.30 9.06
CA ASP A 39 -9.79 -52.24 10.13
C ASP A 39 -10.30 -51.72 11.48
N ASN A 40 -11.02 -52.60 12.18
CA ASN A 40 -11.64 -52.42 13.48
C ASN A 40 -10.71 -52.98 14.55
N GLY A 41 -10.32 -52.19 15.56
CA GLY A 41 -9.39 -52.72 16.57
C GLY A 41 -9.27 -51.96 17.89
N ARG A 42 -10.31 -52.05 18.73
CA ARG A 42 -10.27 -52.12 20.21
C ARG A 42 -9.52 -51.05 21.03
N SER A 43 -10.32 -50.34 21.83
CA SER A 43 -10.00 -49.87 23.18
C SER A 43 -9.58 -51.01 24.12
N PRO A 44 -8.86 -50.71 25.21
CA PRO A 44 -9.56 -50.84 26.49
C PRO A 44 -9.30 -49.74 27.54
N SER A 45 -10.35 -49.61 28.34
CA SER A 45 -10.62 -48.93 29.60
C SER A 45 -9.53 -48.74 30.67
N ARG A 46 -9.66 -47.60 31.38
CA ARG A 46 -9.68 -47.39 32.86
C ARG A 46 -8.57 -48.02 33.72
N ARG A 47 -7.83 -47.16 34.45
CA ARG A 47 -7.96 -46.98 35.93
C ARG A 47 -6.96 -45.97 36.52
N ASN A 48 -7.52 -45.04 37.31
CA ASN A 48 -7.04 -44.47 38.58
C ASN A 48 -5.61 -44.81 39.07
N ARG A 49 -4.83 -43.78 39.47
CA ARG A 49 -4.59 -43.37 40.88
C ARG A 49 -3.50 -42.31 41.04
N ARG A 50 -3.84 -41.28 41.83
CA ARG A 50 -3.09 -40.65 42.93
C ARG A 50 -1.62 -40.22 42.75
N SER A 51 -1.45 -38.90 42.81
CA SER A 51 -0.71 -38.15 43.84
C SER A 51 0.74 -38.58 44.20
N ARG A 52 1.70 -37.69 43.96
CA ARG A 52 2.66 -37.24 45.00
C ARG A 52 3.43 -35.96 44.62
N LYS A 53 3.33 -34.97 45.51
CA LYS A 53 4.23 -33.81 45.68
C LYS A 53 5.59 -34.29 46.20
N VAL A 54 6.69 -33.72 45.69
CA VAL A 54 7.95 -33.37 46.39
C VAL A 54 8.56 -32.23 45.56
N LYS A 55 8.52 -30.94 45.94
CA LYS A 55 9.22 -30.15 46.98
C LYS A 55 10.74 -30.00 46.77
N GLN A 56 11.15 -28.73 46.53
CA GLN A 56 12.41 -28.07 46.95
C GLN A 56 13.71 -28.57 46.28
N THR A 57 14.70 -27.75 45.87
CA THR A 57 15.29 -26.53 46.46
C THR A 57 16.18 -25.80 45.41
N LEU A 58 16.23 -24.46 45.48
CA LEU A 58 17.36 -23.61 45.06
C LEU A 58 18.56 -23.81 46.03
N PRO A 59 19.78 -23.38 45.67
CA PRO A 59 20.22 -22.08 46.17
C PRO A 59 21.07 -21.24 45.21
N ASP A 60 21.25 -20.00 45.68
CA ASP A 60 21.85 -18.83 45.07
C ASP A 60 23.38 -18.89 44.86
N SER A 61 23.85 -18.06 43.92
CA SER A 61 24.68 -16.86 44.19
C SER A 61 25.96 -16.70 43.35
N ASN A 62 26.08 -15.46 42.86
CA ASN A 62 27.29 -14.63 42.73
C ASN A 62 28.36 -14.87 41.64
N SER A 63 28.39 -13.90 40.72
CA SER A 63 29.47 -12.92 40.52
C SER A 63 30.41 -13.03 39.29
N SER A 64 30.61 -11.84 38.71
CA SER A 64 31.79 -11.31 37.99
C SER A 64 32.17 -11.83 36.59
N ALA A 65 32.09 -10.91 35.63
CA ALA A 65 32.82 -10.89 34.35
C ALA A 65 34.18 -10.13 34.53
N PRO A 66 35.00 -9.92 33.47
CA PRO A 66 35.59 -10.88 32.53
C PRO A 66 37.13 -10.77 32.49
N GLN A 67 37.85 -11.77 31.95
CA GLN A 67 39.28 -11.65 31.63
C GLN A 67 39.56 -11.82 30.13
N GLN A 68 40.18 -10.78 29.55
CA GLN A 68 40.90 -10.81 28.29
C GLN A 68 42.19 -11.64 28.43
N ARG A 69 42.52 -12.43 27.39
CA ARG A 69 43.92 -12.69 27.01
C ARG A 69 44.08 -12.73 25.50
N GLN A 70 45.06 -11.97 25.04
CA GLN A 70 45.67 -11.97 23.71
C GLN A 70 46.70 -13.10 23.58
N SER A 71 46.92 -13.60 22.35
CA SER A 71 48.24 -13.85 21.69
C SER A 71 48.05 -14.69 20.42
N ALA A 72 48.30 -14.12 19.23
CA ALA A 72 49.48 -14.33 18.35
C ALA A 72 49.46 -15.67 17.57
N SER A 73 49.16 -15.66 16.26
CA SER A 73 50.06 -15.48 15.11
C SER A 73 51.01 -16.65 14.82
N VAL A 74 50.75 -17.39 13.73
CA VAL A 74 51.80 -17.94 12.85
C VAL A 74 51.36 -17.82 11.39
N ARG A 75 52.23 -17.17 10.59
CA ARG A 75 52.20 -17.04 9.13
C ARG A 75 52.67 -18.34 8.45
N HIS A 76 52.21 -18.60 7.23
CA HIS A 76 53.09 -19.03 6.13
C HIS A 76 52.73 -18.31 4.82
N ARG A 77 53.76 -17.67 4.26
CA ARG A 77 53.94 -17.16 2.88
C ARG A 77 54.11 -18.35 1.91
N ARG A 78 54.13 -18.26 0.56
CA ARG A 78 53.76 -17.31 -0.52
C ARG A 78 54.55 -17.80 -1.75
N SER A 79 53.94 -18.00 -2.92
CA SER A 79 54.56 -17.83 -4.26
C SER A 79 53.52 -18.19 -5.35
N ARG A 80 52.96 -17.28 -6.15
CA ARG A 80 53.44 -16.37 -7.23
C ARG A 80 53.61 -17.02 -8.62
N LEU A 81 52.74 -16.52 -9.54
CA LEU A 81 52.91 -16.17 -10.98
C LEU A 81 53.16 -17.35 -11.96
N VAL A 82 52.68 -17.38 -13.21
CA VAL A 82 52.56 -16.35 -14.27
C VAL A 82 51.41 -16.70 -15.24
N ASP A 83 50.93 -15.68 -15.96
CA ASP A 83 49.98 -15.65 -17.09
C ASP A 83 50.32 -16.56 -18.29
N ASP A 84 49.31 -16.99 -19.06
CA ASP A 84 49.19 -16.68 -20.50
C ASP A 84 47.85 -17.16 -21.11
N ASP A 85 47.49 -16.43 -22.15
CA ASP A 85 46.31 -16.36 -22.99
C ASP A 85 46.05 -17.63 -23.82
N ASP A 86 44.78 -17.96 -24.10
CA ASP A 86 44.36 -18.57 -25.38
C ASP A 86 42.82 -18.61 -25.50
N THR A 87 42.35 -17.83 -26.47
CA THR A 87 41.00 -17.75 -27.04
C THR A 87 40.49 -19.09 -27.57
N VAL A 88 39.26 -19.47 -27.22
CA VAL A 88 38.42 -20.33 -28.06
C VAL A 88 37.00 -19.76 -28.17
N ASP A 89 36.67 -19.45 -29.41
CA ASP A 89 35.40 -19.00 -29.95
C ASP A 89 34.35 -20.13 -29.85
N MET A 90 33.23 -19.86 -29.17
CA MET A 90 32.04 -20.72 -29.24
C MET A 90 30.81 -19.85 -29.45
N HIS A 91 30.40 -19.81 -30.72
CA HIS A 91 29.10 -19.34 -31.17
C HIS A 91 27.98 -20.12 -30.44
N VAL A 92 27.09 -19.39 -29.78
CA VAL A 92 25.79 -19.92 -29.36
C VAL A 92 24.71 -18.97 -29.88
N ASP A 93 23.85 -19.55 -30.72
CA ASP A 93 22.69 -18.98 -31.39
C ASP A 93 21.85 -18.03 -30.51
N ASP A 94 21.64 -16.82 -31.02
CA ASP A 94 20.60 -15.89 -30.59
C ASP A 94 19.22 -16.37 -31.10
N GLY A 95 18.53 -17.15 -30.27
CA GLY A 95 17.09 -17.41 -30.39
C GLY A 95 16.27 -16.33 -29.65
N PRO A 96 15.14 -15.85 -30.20
CA PRO A 96 14.44 -14.70 -29.65
C PRO A 96 13.84 -14.99 -28.27
N LEU A 97 14.29 -14.23 -27.28
CA LEU A 97 13.66 -14.12 -25.97
C LEU A 97 12.23 -13.62 -26.14
N LEU A 98 11.27 -14.50 -25.87
CA LEU A 98 9.87 -14.14 -25.70
C LEU A 98 9.75 -13.21 -24.49
N PRO A 99 8.99 -12.10 -24.58
CA PRO A 99 8.75 -11.26 -23.42
C PRO A 99 7.88 -12.04 -22.42
N GLU A 100 8.36 -12.18 -21.18
CA GLU A 100 7.48 -12.52 -20.07
C GLU A 100 6.54 -11.33 -19.81
N GLU A 101 5.38 -11.36 -20.45
CA GLU A 101 4.25 -10.51 -20.12
C GLU A 101 3.62 -11.02 -18.81
N ASN A 102 4.21 -10.62 -17.68
CA ASN A 102 3.45 -10.56 -16.44
C ASN A 102 2.53 -9.33 -16.53
N MET A 103 1.27 -9.55 -16.89
CA MET A 103 0.23 -8.53 -16.74
C MET A 103 0.12 -8.17 -15.25
N ASP A 104 0.45 -6.94 -14.91
CA ASP A 104 0.26 -6.37 -13.57
C ASP A 104 -1.24 -6.33 -13.22
N ILE A 105 -1.64 -7.18 -12.27
CA ILE A 105 -3.02 -7.30 -11.74
C ILE A 105 -3.37 -6.14 -10.78
N ASP A 106 -2.42 -5.25 -10.48
CA ASP A 106 -2.60 -4.05 -9.65
C ASP A 106 -3.69 -3.09 -10.19
N ASP A 107 -4.02 -3.18 -11.48
CA ASP A 107 -4.97 -2.27 -12.11
C ASP A 107 -6.44 -2.70 -11.95
N VAL A 108 -6.79 -3.94 -11.60
CA VAL A 108 -8.19 -4.42 -11.71
C VAL A 108 -9.14 -3.75 -10.73
N GLN A 109 -8.73 -3.45 -9.49
CA GLN A 109 -9.57 -2.70 -8.54
C GLN A 109 -9.60 -1.18 -8.80
N CYS A 110 -8.56 -0.61 -9.44
CA CYS A 110 -8.41 0.84 -9.59
C CYS A 110 -8.83 1.36 -10.99
N SER A 111 -8.80 0.51 -12.02
CA SER A 111 -9.04 0.88 -13.43
C SER A 111 -10.50 0.72 -13.89
N GLY A 112 -11.28 -0.18 -13.27
CA GLY A 112 -12.67 -0.47 -13.65
C GLY A 112 -13.65 0.71 -13.58
N ASN A 113 -13.25 1.82 -12.93
CA ASN A 113 -14.09 3.00 -12.72
C ASN A 113 -13.58 4.27 -13.44
N GLN A 114 -12.60 4.16 -14.36
CA GLN A 114 -12.05 5.32 -15.07
C GLN A 114 -12.92 5.79 -16.24
N ASN A 115 -13.64 4.90 -16.91
CA ASN A 115 -14.53 5.26 -18.03
C ASN A 115 -15.79 6.01 -17.58
N ALA A 116 -16.32 5.72 -16.38
CA ALA A 116 -17.43 6.48 -15.80
C ALA A 116 -16.98 7.87 -15.29
N LYS A 117 -15.73 8.02 -14.84
CA LYS A 117 -15.17 9.31 -14.37
C LYS A 117 -14.92 10.31 -15.50
N SER A 118 -14.54 9.84 -16.69
CA SER A 118 -14.22 10.73 -17.83
C SER A 118 -15.47 11.38 -18.44
N GLN A 119 -16.58 10.64 -18.54
CA GLN A 119 -17.88 11.17 -18.99
C GLN A 119 -18.51 12.10 -17.93
N ASN A 120 -18.53 11.69 -16.65
CA ASN A 120 -19.06 12.55 -15.58
C ASN A 120 -18.25 13.84 -15.37
N GLN A 121 -16.92 13.84 -15.56
CA GLN A 121 -16.13 15.07 -15.49
C GLN A 121 -16.39 16.02 -16.65
N LYS A 122 -16.69 15.50 -17.84
CA LYS A 122 -17.00 16.33 -19.02
C LYS A 122 -18.36 17.00 -18.86
N GLU A 123 -19.38 16.26 -18.43
CA GLU A 123 -20.72 16.80 -18.15
C GLU A 123 -20.74 17.79 -16.97
N LYS A 124 -19.96 17.52 -15.90
CA LYS A 124 -19.84 18.42 -14.75
C LYS A 124 -19.09 19.71 -15.10
N ARG A 125 -18.12 19.66 -16.01
CA ARG A 125 -17.42 20.85 -16.55
C ARG A 125 -18.31 21.68 -17.49
N GLU A 126 -19.12 21.03 -18.32
CA GLU A 126 -20.08 21.72 -19.21
C GLU A 126 -21.25 22.34 -18.43
N SER A 127 -21.77 21.67 -17.40
CA SER A 127 -22.78 22.20 -16.47
C SER A 127 -22.24 23.38 -15.65
N LYS A 128 -20.99 23.31 -15.19
CA LYS A 128 -20.32 24.42 -14.48
C LYS A 128 -20.09 25.63 -15.40
N ARG A 129 -19.67 25.41 -16.65
CA ARG A 129 -19.52 26.49 -17.66
C ARG A 129 -20.85 27.15 -18.01
N ARG A 130 -21.94 26.38 -18.12
CA ARG A 130 -23.29 26.93 -18.34
C ARG A 130 -23.82 27.73 -17.15
N LYS A 131 -23.50 27.33 -15.92
CA LYS A 131 -23.83 28.12 -14.72
C LYS A 131 -22.99 29.39 -14.65
N GLU A 132 -21.67 29.31 -14.84
CA GLU A 132 -20.77 30.49 -14.79
C GLU A 132 -21.10 31.55 -15.86
N ASN A 133 -21.60 31.15 -17.03
CA ASN A 133 -22.00 32.08 -18.10
C ASN A 133 -23.37 32.76 -17.87
N ASN A 134 -24.17 32.31 -16.90
CA ASN A 134 -25.50 32.88 -16.58
C ASN A 134 -25.52 33.70 -15.28
N LEU A 135 -24.35 33.98 -14.69
CA LEU A 135 -24.23 34.77 -13.46
C LEU A 135 -23.79 36.20 -13.78
N GLU A 136 -24.48 37.18 -13.19
CA GLU A 136 -24.13 38.60 -13.20
C GLU A 136 -22.63 38.82 -12.86
N PRO A 137 -21.86 39.60 -13.66
CA PRO A 137 -20.42 39.77 -13.48
C PRO A 137 -20.01 40.21 -12.06
N ALA A 138 -20.87 40.96 -11.38
CA ALA A 138 -20.67 41.41 -10.01
C ALA A 138 -20.70 40.26 -8.98
N LEU A 139 -21.53 39.23 -9.20
CA LEU A 139 -21.64 38.09 -8.27
C LEU A 139 -20.44 37.14 -8.40
N VAL A 140 -19.94 36.96 -9.63
CA VAL A 140 -18.70 36.20 -9.91
C VAL A 140 -17.48 36.89 -9.29
N ALA A 141 -17.43 38.23 -9.32
CA ALA A 141 -16.39 39.00 -8.66
C ALA A 141 -16.45 38.89 -7.13
N ASN A 142 -17.64 38.87 -6.53
CA ASN A 142 -17.83 38.71 -5.10
C ASN A 142 -17.49 37.30 -4.59
N LEU A 143 -17.83 36.26 -5.36
CA LEU A 143 -17.47 34.87 -5.06
C LEU A 143 -15.94 34.64 -5.15
N LYS A 144 -15.25 35.30 -6.09
CA LYS A 144 -13.79 35.29 -6.16
C LYS A 144 -13.13 36.04 -4.99
N LYS A 145 -13.74 37.11 -4.49
CA LYS A 145 -13.29 37.84 -3.28
C LYS A 145 -13.53 37.07 -1.99
N GLN A 146 -14.57 36.23 -1.91
CA GLN A 146 -14.85 35.41 -0.72
C GLN A 146 -14.09 34.07 -0.71
N ALA A 147 -13.60 33.59 -1.87
CA ALA A 147 -12.74 32.41 -1.95
C ALA A 147 -11.28 32.68 -1.55
N SER A 148 -10.86 33.94 -1.41
CA SER A 148 -9.58 34.31 -0.82
C SER A 148 -9.71 34.41 0.69
N SER A 149 -9.74 33.25 1.36
CA SER A 149 -9.14 33.18 2.71
C SER A 149 -7.66 33.57 2.59
N PRO A 150 -7.03 34.19 3.60
CA PRO A 150 -5.66 34.65 3.48
C PRO A 150 -4.76 33.43 3.31
N SER A 151 -4.38 33.12 2.07
CA SER A 151 -3.17 32.36 1.86
C SER A 151 -2.09 33.17 2.57
N ARG A 152 -1.42 32.57 3.56
CA ARG A 152 -0.15 33.10 4.06
C ARG A 152 0.70 33.30 2.81
N SER A 153 0.79 34.53 2.30
CA SER A 153 1.70 34.87 1.23
C SER A 153 3.07 34.62 1.81
N LYS A 154 3.67 33.47 1.49
CA LYS A 154 5.04 33.19 1.90
C LYS A 154 5.88 34.28 1.26
N ASP A 155 6.40 35.17 2.07
CA ASP A 155 7.31 36.21 1.62
C ASP A 155 8.61 35.52 1.19
N PHE A 156 8.82 35.44 -0.12
CA PHE A 156 10.00 34.83 -0.73
C PHE A 156 11.12 35.85 -0.98
N SER A 157 11.02 37.06 -0.43
CA SER A 157 12.04 38.11 -0.60
C SER A 157 13.35 37.81 0.15
N HIS A 158 13.34 36.89 1.12
CA HIS A 158 14.51 36.57 1.92
C HIS A 158 15.64 35.94 1.07
N PRO A 159 16.91 36.38 1.20
CA PRO A 159 18.03 35.91 0.36
C PRO A 159 18.26 34.39 0.41
N ILE A 160 17.87 33.75 1.53
CA ILE A 160 17.96 32.30 1.71
C ILE A 160 17.27 31.51 0.58
N TYR A 161 16.18 32.03 0.01
CA TYR A 161 15.46 31.34 -1.06
C TYR A 161 16.25 31.32 -2.37
N LYS A 162 17.06 32.36 -2.64
CA LYS A 162 17.96 32.39 -3.79
C LYS A 162 19.09 31.37 -3.62
N GLU A 163 19.67 31.28 -2.43
CA GLU A 163 20.69 30.28 -2.10
C GLU A 163 20.16 28.85 -2.22
N MET A 164 18.98 28.59 -1.64
CA MET A 164 18.29 27.30 -1.78
C MET A 164 18.04 26.92 -3.23
N SER A 165 17.65 27.88 -4.08
CA SER A 165 17.44 27.65 -5.52
C SER A 165 18.73 27.23 -6.23
N LEU A 166 19.85 27.91 -5.95
CA LEU A 166 21.17 27.55 -6.50
C LEU A 166 21.60 26.14 -6.05
N ARG A 167 21.37 25.81 -4.77
CA ARG A 167 21.67 24.50 -4.21
C ARG A 167 20.80 23.40 -4.84
N ASN A 168 19.51 23.66 -5.03
CA ASN A 168 18.60 22.77 -5.74
C ASN A 168 19.05 22.51 -7.19
N GLY A 169 19.55 23.54 -7.87
CA GLY A 169 20.16 23.41 -9.20
C GLY A 169 21.39 22.50 -9.20
N SER A 170 22.22 22.57 -8.16
CA SER A 170 23.38 21.68 -8.00
C SER A 170 22.96 20.23 -7.75
N VAL A 171 21.98 20.00 -6.86
CA VAL A 171 21.41 18.67 -6.61
C VAL A 171 20.82 18.04 -7.88
N ASN A 172 20.19 18.85 -8.74
CA ASN A 172 19.64 18.36 -10.01
C ASN A 172 20.70 17.76 -10.95
N ARG A 173 21.94 18.24 -10.89
CA ARG A 173 23.06 17.82 -11.75
C ARG A 173 23.85 16.64 -11.18
N MET A 174 23.61 16.24 -9.93
CA MET A 174 24.29 15.12 -9.30
C MET A 174 23.83 13.79 -9.92
N SER A 175 24.79 12.88 -10.12
CA SER A 175 24.56 11.47 -10.42
C SER A 175 23.94 10.73 -9.23
N LYS A 176 23.38 9.54 -9.48
CA LYS A 176 22.80 8.71 -8.41
C LYS A 176 23.82 8.38 -7.31
N ILE A 177 25.06 8.07 -7.70
CA ILE A 177 26.13 7.73 -6.75
C ILE A 177 26.50 8.94 -5.89
N GLU A 178 26.66 10.12 -6.49
CA GLU A 178 26.94 11.35 -5.73
C GLU A 178 25.81 11.68 -4.75
N LEU A 179 24.56 11.49 -5.15
CA LEU A 179 23.40 11.66 -4.27
C LEU A 179 23.45 10.69 -3.09
N GLN A 180 23.72 9.42 -3.34
CA GLN A 180 23.81 8.39 -2.30
C GLN A 180 24.94 8.69 -1.31
N ASN A 181 26.11 9.07 -1.80
CA ASN A 181 27.26 9.42 -0.96
C ASN A 181 26.94 10.65 -0.10
N THR A 182 26.36 11.69 -0.70
CA THR A 182 26.00 12.92 0.04
C THR A 182 24.93 12.64 1.10
N LEU A 183 23.93 11.82 0.78
CA LEU A 183 22.92 11.42 1.76
C LEU A 183 23.53 10.59 2.91
N GLN A 184 24.47 9.70 2.59
CA GLN A 184 25.20 8.91 3.58
C GLN A 184 26.03 9.80 4.52
N ASP A 185 26.74 10.79 3.98
CA ASP A 185 27.53 11.75 4.75
C ASP A 185 26.66 12.59 5.71
N LEU A 186 25.39 12.81 5.34
CA LEU A 186 24.38 13.49 6.15
C LEU A 186 23.62 12.56 7.10
N GLY A 187 23.92 11.25 7.11
CA GLY A 187 23.21 10.25 7.92
C GLY A 187 21.76 9.99 7.47
N LEU A 188 21.43 10.26 6.20
CA LEU A 188 20.12 10.08 5.62
C LEU A 188 20.03 8.77 4.83
N ASN A 189 18.80 8.29 4.59
CA ASN A 189 18.57 7.09 3.79
C ASN A 189 19.09 7.27 2.35
N ARG A 190 19.87 6.29 1.86
CA ARG A 190 20.49 6.23 0.52
C ARG A 190 19.74 5.36 -0.50
N LEU A 191 18.60 4.79 -0.13
CA LEU A 191 17.79 3.93 -0.98
C LEU A 191 16.76 4.73 -1.78
N GLY A 192 16.42 4.20 -2.97
CA GLY A 192 15.41 4.73 -3.86
C GLY A 192 15.92 5.10 -5.26
N SER A 193 14.99 5.61 -6.06
CA SER A 193 15.24 6.17 -7.38
C SER A 193 16.02 7.48 -7.28
N ALA A 194 16.67 7.89 -8.38
CA ALA A 194 17.42 9.16 -8.39
C ALA A 194 16.53 10.37 -8.02
N ASP A 195 15.25 10.35 -8.38
CA ASP A 195 14.31 11.43 -8.07
C ASP A 195 13.96 11.49 -6.58
N VAL A 196 13.75 10.33 -5.94
CA VAL A 196 13.56 10.23 -4.49
C VAL A 196 14.79 10.77 -3.76
N LEU A 197 15.99 10.35 -4.15
CA LEU A 197 17.24 10.82 -3.53
C LEU A 197 17.44 12.34 -3.71
N LYS A 198 17.21 12.87 -4.92
CA LYS A 198 17.24 14.32 -5.18
C LYS A 198 16.26 15.06 -4.28
N ARG A 199 15.05 14.53 -4.12
CA ARG A 199 14.02 15.20 -3.32
C ARG A 199 14.37 15.21 -1.85
N ARG A 200 14.77 14.06 -1.30
CA ARG A 200 15.24 13.91 0.08
C ARG A 200 16.35 14.91 0.40
N LEU A 201 17.34 15.01 -0.48
CA LEU A 201 18.47 15.93 -0.29
C LEU A 201 18.04 17.41 -0.36
N LYS A 202 17.19 17.78 -1.32
CA LYS A 202 16.66 19.15 -1.43
C LYS A 202 15.81 19.54 -0.22
N ASP A 203 14.97 18.62 0.26
CA ASP A 203 14.09 18.89 1.40
C ASP A 203 14.90 18.99 2.70
N HIS A 204 15.94 18.16 2.88
CA HIS A 204 16.90 18.32 3.99
C HIS A 204 17.57 19.70 3.97
N TYR A 205 18.18 20.09 2.85
CA TYR A 205 18.82 21.40 2.74
C TYR A 205 17.84 22.55 2.91
N SER A 206 16.64 22.44 2.37
CA SER A 206 15.59 23.44 2.56
C SER A 206 15.25 23.63 4.04
N LYS A 207 15.11 22.53 4.79
CA LYS A 207 14.81 22.59 6.23
C LYS A 207 15.95 23.23 7.02
N GLU A 208 17.18 22.81 6.77
CA GLU A 208 18.37 23.37 7.44
C GLU A 208 18.54 24.87 7.14
N SER A 209 18.41 25.27 5.88
CA SER A 209 18.49 26.68 5.47
C SER A 209 17.40 27.54 6.11
N LEU A 210 16.15 27.06 6.14
CA LEU A 210 15.04 27.80 6.78
C LEU A 210 15.20 27.87 8.30
N LYS A 211 15.71 26.82 8.93
CA LYS A 211 16.00 26.78 10.36
C LYS A 211 17.12 27.77 10.72
N MET A 212 18.20 27.79 9.95
CA MET A 212 19.29 28.76 10.13
C MET A 212 18.84 30.21 9.93
N ALA A 213 17.89 30.45 9.02
CA ALA A 213 17.32 31.77 8.79
C ALA A 213 16.26 32.20 9.83
N GLY A 214 15.94 31.35 10.81
CA GLY A 214 14.86 31.63 11.78
C GLY A 214 13.46 31.66 11.14
N LEU A 215 13.30 31.13 9.93
CA LEU A 215 12.05 31.10 9.16
C LEU A 215 11.33 29.74 9.25
N SER A 216 11.89 28.80 10.00
CA SER A 216 11.24 27.52 10.31
C SER A 216 10.06 27.75 11.25
N SER A 217 8.87 27.27 10.88
CA SER A 217 7.79 27.10 11.85
C SER A 217 8.06 25.89 12.75
N ASP A 218 7.57 25.95 13.99
CA ASP A 218 7.63 24.85 14.97
C ASP A 218 7.04 23.53 14.45
N VAL A 219 7.50 22.45 15.10
CA VAL A 219 7.18 21.01 14.97
C VAL A 219 6.07 20.66 13.97
N PRO A 220 6.34 19.81 12.96
CA PRO A 220 5.31 19.38 12.01
C PRO A 220 4.09 18.86 12.77
N VAL A 221 2.92 19.44 12.49
CA VAL A 221 1.66 18.97 13.04
C VAL A 221 1.42 17.57 12.47
N GLN A 222 1.59 16.57 13.33
CA GLN A 222 1.52 15.16 13.01
C GLN A 222 0.66 14.46 14.07
N PHE A 223 -0.19 13.54 13.63
CA PHE A 223 -0.92 12.66 14.55
C PHE A 223 0.07 11.78 15.31
N ASP A 224 -0.19 11.48 16.58
CA ASP A 224 0.66 10.57 17.35
C ASP A 224 0.72 9.16 16.71
N TYR A 225 -0.42 8.72 16.16
CA TYR A 225 -0.54 7.45 15.45
C TYR A 225 -1.21 7.58 14.08
N LEU A 226 -0.83 6.70 13.17
CA LEU A 226 -1.64 6.36 11.99
C LEU A 226 -2.22 4.96 12.17
N CYS A 227 -3.50 4.81 11.90
CA CYS A 227 -4.17 3.52 11.73
C CYS A 227 -4.22 3.23 10.23
N VAL A 228 -3.25 2.45 9.75
CA VAL A 228 -3.15 2.11 8.33
C VAL A 228 -4.10 0.97 8.03
N ILE A 229 -5.01 1.16 7.09
CA ILE A 229 -6.06 0.22 6.69
C ILE A 229 -5.93 -0.04 5.20
N ASP A 230 -6.10 -1.30 4.82
CA ASP A 230 -6.26 -1.76 3.43
C ASP A 230 -7.23 -2.94 3.44
N VAL A 231 -8.49 -2.71 3.06
CA VAL A 231 -9.54 -3.73 3.22
C VAL A 231 -9.61 -4.62 1.99
N GLU A 232 -9.74 -5.93 2.21
CA GLU A 232 -10.13 -6.83 1.13
C GLU A 232 -11.65 -6.91 1.04
N ALA A 233 -12.16 -7.00 -0.19
CA ALA A 233 -13.59 -7.09 -0.47
C ALA A 233 -13.90 -8.22 -1.45
N THR A 234 -15.13 -8.73 -1.40
CA THR A 234 -15.67 -9.64 -2.41
C THR A 234 -15.51 -9.02 -3.80
N CYS A 235 -15.16 -9.81 -4.81
CA CYS A 235 -15.03 -9.35 -6.18
C CYS A 235 -15.27 -10.48 -7.20
N GLN A 236 -15.42 -10.10 -8.47
CA GLN A 236 -15.53 -11.02 -9.60
C GLN A 236 -14.52 -10.65 -10.68
N GLU A 237 -14.12 -11.63 -11.50
CA GLU A 237 -13.17 -11.44 -12.61
C GLU A 237 -13.68 -10.39 -13.60
N ILE A 238 -14.95 -10.50 -13.97
CA ILE A 238 -15.70 -9.43 -14.60
C ILE A 238 -16.44 -8.72 -13.47
N ASN A 239 -16.04 -7.51 -13.13
CA ASN A 239 -16.63 -6.75 -12.03
C ASN A 239 -17.71 -5.79 -12.57
N PRO A 240 -19.00 -6.18 -12.60
CA PRO A 240 -20.04 -5.30 -13.11
C PRO A 240 -20.24 -4.11 -12.16
N VAL A 241 -20.74 -3.00 -12.71
CA VAL A 241 -20.84 -1.71 -11.99
C VAL A 241 -21.79 -1.80 -10.78
N ASP A 242 -22.76 -2.71 -10.83
CA ASP A 242 -23.76 -2.98 -9.79
C ASP A 242 -23.35 -4.10 -8.84
N TYR A 243 -22.12 -4.64 -8.94
CA TYR A 243 -21.64 -5.62 -7.98
C TYR A 243 -21.54 -5.01 -6.58
N ILE A 244 -22.23 -5.63 -5.62
CA ILE A 244 -22.23 -5.18 -4.23
C ILE A 244 -21.03 -5.81 -3.52
N HIS A 245 -19.95 -5.03 -3.43
CA HIS A 245 -18.76 -5.37 -2.67
C HIS A 245 -19.05 -5.42 -1.16
N GLU A 246 -18.58 -6.47 -0.50
CA GLU A 246 -18.59 -6.62 0.96
C GLU A 246 -17.17 -6.84 1.46
N ILE A 247 -16.82 -6.22 2.58
CA ILE A 247 -15.52 -6.39 3.22
C ILE A 247 -15.39 -7.83 3.71
N ILE A 248 -14.25 -8.47 3.41
CA ILE A 248 -13.91 -9.85 3.81
C ILE A 248 -12.61 -9.95 4.64
N GLU A 249 -11.79 -8.90 4.67
CA GLU A 249 -10.67 -8.72 5.62
C GLU A 249 -10.65 -7.26 6.09
N PHE A 250 -10.53 -7.04 7.40
CA PHE A 250 -10.44 -5.72 8.01
C PHE A 250 -9.17 -5.61 8.87
N PRO A 251 -8.04 -5.21 8.27
CA PRO A 251 -6.78 -5.04 8.98
C PRO A 251 -6.59 -3.59 9.46
N ILE A 252 -5.87 -3.43 10.56
CA ILE A 252 -5.33 -2.15 11.01
C ILE A 252 -3.88 -2.35 11.45
N VAL A 253 -2.96 -1.61 10.85
CA VAL A 253 -1.57 -1.50 11.31
C VAL A 253 -1.39 -0.19 12.08
N LEU A 254 -0.99 -0.29 13.35
CA LEU A 254 -0.77 0.87 14.21
C LEU A 254 0.66 1.38 14.07
N LEU A 255 0.80 2.54 13.44
CA LEU A 255 2.08 3.19 13.24
C LEU A 255 2.26 4.36 14.21
N ASN A 256 3.29 4.31 15.05
CA ASN A 256 3.68 5.44 15.90
C ASN A 256 4.60 6.38 15.11
N THR A 257 4.16 7.63 14.98
CA THR A 257 4.85 8.62 14.16
C THR A 257 6.06 9.25 14.84
N LYS A 258 6.18 9.11 16.16
CA LYS A 258 7.30 9.65 16.96
C LYS A 258 8.44 8.66 17.06
N THR A 259 8.11 7.39 17.32
CA THR A 259 9.12 6.32 17.41
C THR A 259 9.48 5.74 16.05
N LEU A 260 8.69 6.02 15.02
CA LEU A 260 8.83 5.48 13.68
C LEU A 260 8.79 3.94 13.67
N GLN A 261 7.87 3.38 14.44
CA GLN A 261 7.69 1.93 14.57
C GLN A 261 6.24 1.52 14.39
N ILE A 262 6.05 0.33 13.81
CA ILE A 262 4.78 -0.37 13.85
C ILE A 262 4.69 -1.02 15.23
N GLU A 263 3.71 -0.59 16.04
CA GLU A 263 3.62 -1.00 17.45
C GLU A 263 2.66 -2.17 17.68
N ASP A 264 1.63 -2.30 16.85
CA ASP A 264 0.67 -3.39 16.94
C ASP A 264 -0.13 -3.55 15.64
N THR A 265 -0.86 -4.64 15.54
CA THR A 265 -1.77 -4.91 14.42
C THR A 265 -3.08 -5.52 14.90
N PHE A 266 -4.19 -5.10 14.31
CA PHE A 266 -5.47 -5.80 14.34
C PHE A 266 -5.70 -6.43 12.97
N ASP A 267 -6.15 -7.68 12.93
CA ASP A 267 -6.49 -8.37 11.69
C ASP A 267 -7.67 -9.31 11.96
N ALA A 268 -8.69 -9.23 11.10
CA ALA A 268 -9.90 -10.04 11.21
C ALA A 268 -10.53 -10.22 9.83
N PHE A 269 -10.97 -11.45 9.57
CA PHE A 269 -11.87 -11.72 8.45
C PHE A 269 -13.29 -11.27 8.76
N CYS A 270 -14.04 -10.99 7.71
CA CYS A 270 -15.46 -10.65 7.77
C CYS A 270 -16.26 -11.67 6.95
N LYS A 271 -17.39 -12.11 7.48
CA LYS A 271 -18.34 -12.97 6.77
C LYS A 271 -19.27 -12.12 5.89
N PRO A 272 -19.25 -12.27 4.56
CA PRO A 272 -20.19 -11.58 3.67
C PRO A 272 -21.59 -12.20 3.78
N VAL A 273 -22.63 -11.37 3.65
CA VAL A 273 -24.04 -11.73 3.82
C VAL A 273 -24.81 -11.65 2.50
N ILE A 274 -24.50 -10.68 1.63
CA ILE A 274 -25.15 -10.52 0.31
C ILE A 274 -24.60 -11.55 -0.68
N ASN A 275 -23.28 -11.68 -0.75
CA ASN A 275 -22.55 -12.60 -1.61
C ASN A 275 -21.70 -13.56 -0.76
N PRO A 276 -22.32 -14.51 -0.02
CA PRO A 276 -21.62 -15.35 0.96
C PRO A 276 -20.59 -16.30 0.32
N GLN A 277 -20.78 -16.67 -0.95
CA GLN A 277 -19.86 -17.52 -1.69
C GLN A 277 -18.84 -16.65 -2.44
N LEU A 278 -17.57 -16.75 -2.06
CA LEU A 278 -16.47 -16.09 -2.74
C LEU A 278 -16.35 -16.63 -4.17
N SER A 279 -16.14 -15.73 -5.13
CA SER A 279 -15.76 -16.16 -6.48
C SER A 279 -14.38 -16.82 -6.46
N LYS A 280 -14.12 -17.68 -7.45
CA LYS A 280 -12.79 -18.28 -7.63
C LYS A 280 -11.72 -17.20 -7.80
N PHE A 281 -12.01 -16.17 -8.59
CA PHE A 281 -11.15 -15.02 -8.80
C PHE A 281 -10.80 -14.31 -7.48
N CYS A 282 -11.80 -13.97 -6.67
CA CYS A 282 -11.60 -13.31 -5.38
C CYS A 282 -10.72 -14.14 -4.43
N SER A 283 -10.98 -15.44 -4.34
CA SER A 283 -10.19 -16.33 -3.48
C SER A 283 -8.74 -16.47 -3.98
N GLN A 284 -8.52 -16.47 -5.30
CA GLN A 284 -7.18 -16.56 -5.88
C GLN A 284 -6.40 -15.24 -5.76
N LEU A 285 -7.08 -14.10 -5.96
CA LEU A 285 -6.50 -12.78 -5.82
C LEU A 285 -6.06 -12.53 -4.38
N THR A 286 -6.99 -12.68 -3.43
CA THR A 286 -6.77 -12.29 -2.02
C THR A 286 -6.16 -13.38 -1.16
N ASN A 287 -6.14 -14.63 -1.67
CA ASN A 287 -5.81 -15.84 -0.92
C ASN A 287 -6.67 -16.06 0.34
N ILE A 288 -7.86 -15.46 0.36
CA ILE A 288 -8.87 -15.69 1.39
C ILE A 288 -9.72 -16.88 0.94
N SER A 289 -9.70 -17.95 1.73
CA SER A 289 -10.50 -19.13 1.45
C SER A 289 -11.94 -18.97 1.93
N GLN A 290 -12.89 -19.66 1.27
CA GLN A 290 -14.28 -19.73 1.72
C GLN A 290 -14.40 -20.14 3.19
N LYS A 291 -13.59 -21.11 3.63
CA LYS A 291 -13.56 -21.59 5.02
C LYS A 291 -13.15 -20.50 6.04
N MET A 292 -12.36 -19.51 5.62
CA MET A 292 -11.98 -18.39 6.48
C MET A 292 -13.18 -17.46 6.70
N VAL A 293 -13.87 -17.06 5.63
CA VAL A 293 -15.04 -16.18 5.73
C VAL A 293 -16.25 -16.88 6.34
N ASP A 294 -16.44 -18.18 6.13
CA ASP A 294 -17.53 -18.95 6.75
C ASP A 294 -17.47 -18.96 8.28
N LYS A 295 -16.25 -18.92 8.83
CA LYS A 295 -15.96 -18.94 10.27
C LYS A 295 -15.80 -17.54 10.86
N ALA A 296 -15.74 -16.52 10.03
CA ALA A 296 -15.59 -15.15 10.45
C ALA A 296 -16.88 -14.62 11.10
N ASP A 297 -16.74 -13.56 11.87
CA ASP A 297 -17.90 -12.79 12.31
C ASP A 297 -18.36 -11.85 11.18
N GLU A 298 -19.61 -11.42 11.25
CA GLU A 298 -20.12 -10.37 10.36
C GLU A 298 -19.50 -9.00 10.68
N PHE A 299 -19.50 -8.12 9.68
CA PHE A 299 -18.81 -6.84 9.74
C PHE A 299 -19.10 -5.99 10.99
N PRO A 300 -20.35 -5.82 11.48
CA PRO A 300 -20.61 -5.03 12.69
C PRO A 300 -19.84 -5.51 13.92
N THR A 301 -19.71 -6.84 14.06
CA THR A 301 -18.97 -7.46 15.17
C THR A 301 -17.47 -7.24 15.01
N VAL A 302 -16.95 -7.36 13.79
CA VAL A 302 -15.54 -7.10 13.49
C VAL A 302 -15.18 -5.64 13.75
N LEU A 303 -16.01 -4.71 13.29
CA LEU A 303 -15.84 -3.28 13.54
C LEU A 303 -15.85 -2.96 15.04
N GLU A 304 -16.79 -3.53 15.81
CA GLU A 304 -16.84 -3.35 17.26
C GLU A 304 -15.56 -3.86 17.95
N LYS A 305 -15.00 -4.99 17.50
CA LYS A 305 -13.72 -5.52 17.98
C LYS A 305 -12.55 -4.60 17.63
N ALA A 306 -12.51 -4.10 16.40
CA ALA A 306 -11.49 -3.15 15.95
C ALA A 306 -11.53 -1.86 16.79
N GLU A 307 -12.70 -1.27 16.97
CA GLU A 307 -12.86 -0.05 17.78
C GLU A 307 -12.52 -0.29 19.26
N ARG A 308 -12.88 -1.47 19.80
CA ARG A 308 -12.49 -1.85 21.17
C ARG A 308 -10.97 -1.91 21.30
N TRP A 309 -10.29 -2.51 20.33
CA TRP A 309 -8.83 -2.54 20.27
C TRP A 309 -8.24 -1.12 20.16
N MET A 310 -8.78 -0.26 19.29
CA MET A 310 -8.36 1.15 19.17
C MET A 310 -8.51 1.92 20.50
N ARG A 311 -9.62 1.71 21.21
CA ARG A 311 -9.85 2.32 22.54
C ARG A 311 -8.83 1.84 23.58
N GLN A 312 -8.46 0.56 23.57
CA GLN A 312 -7.43 0.02 24.47
C GLN A 312 -6.06 0.64 24.22
N LYS A 313 -5.77 1.07 22.98
CA LYS A 313 -4.58 1.83 22.62
C LYS A 313 -4.66 3.32 22.96
N GLY A 314 -5.79 3.80 23.49
CA GLY A 314 -5.99 5.20 23.87
C GLY A 314 -6.15 6.16 22.70
N LEU A 315 -6.48 5.66 21.51
CA LEU A 315 -6.67 6.47 20.31
C LEU A 315 -7.91 7.36 20.44
N GLY A 316 -7.78 8.64 20.11
CA GLY A 316 -8.85 9.64 20.22
C GLY A 316 -9.10 10.14 21.65
N SER A 317 -8.38 9.62 22.65
CA SER A 317 -8.47 10.05 24.05
C SER A 317 -7.11 10.51 24.59
N LYS A 318 -6.14 9.61 24.66
CA LYS A 318 -4.76 9.90 25.09
C LYS A 318 -3.85 10.32 23.94
N HIS A 319 -4.13 9.78 22.75
CA HIS A 319 -3.31 9.97 21.57
C HIS A 319 -4.17 10.43 20.40
N SER A 320 -3.70 11.43 19.68
CA SER A 320 -4.25 11.80 18.39
C SER A 320 -3.96 10.71 17.37
N PHE A 321 -4.91 10.46 16.47
CA PHE A 321 -4.71 9.50 15.39
C PHE A 321 -5.43 9.94 14.12
N ALA A 322 -5.04 9.35 13.00
CA ALA A 322 -5.77 9.41 11.75
C ALA A 322 -5.81 8.03 11.08
N ILE A 323 -6.87 7.77 10.31
CA ILE A 323 -6.87 6.66 9.36
C ILE A 323 -5.92 7.01 8.21
N ALA A 324 -5.17 6.02 7.74
CA ALA A 324 -4.33 6.13 6.55
C ALA A 324 -4.57 4.96 5.60
N THR A 325 -4.59 5.22 4.31
CA THR A 325 -4.86 4.25 3.24
C THR A 325 -3.97 4.57 2.04
N ASP A 326 -3.76 3.64 1.11
CA ASP A 326 -3.01 3.94 -0.12
C ASP A 326 -3.88 4.63 -1.19
N CYS A 327 -5.20 4.39 -1.16
CA CYS A 327 -6.17 4.90 -2.11
C CYS A 327 -7.42 5.44 -1.41
N SER A 328 -8.38 5.95 -2.17
CA SER A 328 -9.63 6.50 -1.61
C SER A 328 -10.72 5.44 -1.44
N LEU A 329 -10.55 4.25 -2.04
CA LEU A 329 -11.61 3.26 -2.20
C LEU A 329 -11.98 2.60 -0.86
N ASP A 330 -11.01 2.31 0.01
CA ASP A 330 -11.26 1.72 1.33
C ASP A 330 -12.33 2.49 2.10
N MET A 331 -12.19 3.82 2.16
CA MET A 331 -13.05 4.67 2.97
C MET A 331 -14.27 5.18 2.19
N ASP A 332 -14.12 5.58 0.94
CA ASP A 332 -15.17 6.25 0.14
C ASP A 332 -16.07 5.26 -0.62
N LEU A 333 -15.62 4.00 -0.79
CA LEU A 333 -16.38 2.94 -1.45
C LEU A 333 -16.64 1.77 -0.50
N TYR A 334 -15.62 1.01 -0.09
CA TYR A 334 -15.82 -0.27 0.60
C TYR A 334 -16.44 -0.12 1.98
N LEU A 335 -15.86 0.71 2.86
CA LEU A 335 -16.41 0.98 4.18
C LEU A 335 -17.80 1.63 4.08
N LYS A 336 -17.99 2.53 3.11
CA LYS A 336 -19.26 3.20 2.87
C LYS A 336 -20.36 2.20 2.49
N LEU A 337 -20.11 1.34 1.50
CA LEU A 337 -21.04 0.29 1.08
C LEU A 337 -21.30 -0.70 2.20
N GLN A 338 -20.25 -1.13 2.91
CA GLN A 338 -20.39 -2.08 3.99
C GLN A 338 -21.26 -1.54 5.14
N CYS A 339 -21.09 -0.25 5.52
CA CYS A 339 -21.98 0.37 6.50
C CYS A 339 -23.45 0.41 6.05
N LEU A 340 -23.70 0.62 4.75
CA LEU A 340 -25.06 0.58 4.18
C LEU A 340 -25.65 -0.83 4.22
N VAL A 341 -24.89 -1.84 3.78
CA VAL A 341 -25.30 -3.26 3.81
C VAL A 341 -25.58 -3.73 5.22
N SER A 342 -24.76 -3.31 6.19
CA SER A 342 -24.91 -3.68 7.59
C SER A 342 -25.88 -2.81 8.38
N GLU A 343 -26.53 -1.83 7.74
CA GLU A 343 -27.47 -0.89 8.38
C GLU A 343 -26.89 -0.15 9.60
N ILE A 344 -25.59 0.20 9.55
CA ILE A 344 -24.91 0.95 10.60
C ILE A 344 -24.49 2.35 10.14
N SER A 345 -24.34 3.25 11.10
CA SER A 345 -23.82 4.60 10.82
C SER A 345 -22.35 4.56 10.43
N TYR A 346 -21.97 5.35 9.42
CA TYR A 346 -20.57 5.50 9.03
C TYR A 346 -19.75 6.11 10.18
N PRO A 347 -18.64 5.47 10.63
CA PRO A 347 -17.87 5.94 11.78
C PRO A 347 -17.32 7.36 11.60
N GLN A 348 -17.59 8.24 12.57
CA GLN A 348 -17.22 9.66 12.46
C GLN A 348 -15.70 9.87 12.31
N TYR A 349 -14.88 9.04 12.96
CA TYR A 349 -13.41 9.13 12.90
C TYR A 349 -12.84 8.71 11.53
N ALA A 350 -13.60 8.02 10.69
CA ALA A 350 -13.17 7.55 9.38
C ALA A 350 -13.57 8.49 8.23
N LYS A 351 -14.27 9.60 8.52
CA LYS A 351 -14.77 10.53 7.49
C LYS A 351 -13.68 11.36 6.83
N GLU A 352 -12.49 11.42 7.43
CA GLU A 352 -11.30 12.10 6.90
C GLU A 352 -10.11 11.17 7.10
N TRP A 353 -9.23 11.08 6.10
CA TRP A 353 -8.09 10.17 6.15
C TRP A 353 -6.87 10.74 5.44
N VAL A 354 -5.73 10.11 5.69
CA VAL A 354 -4.46 10.37 5.04
C VAL A 354 -4.31 9.39 3.88
N ASN A 355 -4.46 9.87 2.66
CA ASN A 355 -4.15 9.10 1.48
C ASN A 355 -2.63 9.13 1.22
N ILE A 356 -1.96 8.00 1.45
CA ILE A 356 -0.50 7.86 1.37
C ILE A 356 0.00 8.06 -0.06
N SER A 357 -0.70 7.58 -1.09
CA SER A 357 -0.26 7.81 -2.47
C SER A 357 -0.32 9.29 -2.88
N LYS A 358 -1.24 10.07 -2.30
CA LYS A 358 -1.24 11.54 -2.46
C LYS A 358 -0.08 12.21 -1.73
N VAL A 359 0.22 11.78 -0.51
CA VAL A 359 1.38 12.30 0.24
C VAL A 359 2.66 12.02 -0.55
N PHE A 360 2.82 10.78 -1.04
CA PHE A 360 3.93 10.34 -1.88
C PHE A 360 4.09 11.23 -3.13
N ALA A 361 3.03 11.36 -3.92
CA ALA A 361 3.03 12.18 -5.13
C ALA A 361 3.42 13.64 -4.85
N ASN A 362 2.90 14.21 -3.77
CA ASN A 362 3.18 15.59 -3.38
C ASN A 362 4.62 15.77 -2.89
N LEU A 363 5.15 14.81 -2.13
CA LEU A 363 6.51 14.86 -1.61
C LEU A 363 7.49 14.71 -2.77
N TYR A 364 7.42 13.62 -3.53
CA TYR A 364 8.39 13.28 -4.58
C TYR A 364 8.11 13.91 -5.94
N LYS A 365 7.04 14.71 -6.07
CA LYS A 365 6.64 15.39 -7.32
C LYS A 365 6.38 14.41 -8.47
N THR A 366 5.70 13.31 -8.16
CA THR A 366 5.30 12.29 -9.14
C THR A 366 3.79 12.31 -9.36
N LYS A 367 3.30 11.51 -10.33
CA LYS A 367 1.90 11.08 -10.32
C LYS A 367 1.61 10.20 -9.10
N ARG A 368 0.34 9.97 -8.79
CA ARG A 368 -0.05 8.91 -7.84
C ARG A 368 0.43 7.57 -8.37
N LEU A 369 1.02 6.77 -7.49
CA LEU A 369 1.57 5.46 -7.81
C LEU A 369 0.82 4.39 -7.00
N PRO A 370 0.67 3.17 -7.56
CA PRO A 370 0.23 2.02 -6.78
C PRO A 370 1.29 1.64 -5.73
N LEU A 371 0.89 0.84 -4.74
CA LEU A 371 1.73 0.42 -3.62
C LEU A 371 3.09 -0.14 -4.08
N ARG A 372 3.08 -1.06 -5.05
CA ARG A 372 4.31 -1.68 -5.56
C ARG A 372 5.29 -0.65 -6.13
N ALA A 373 4.81 0.26 -6.97
CA ALA A 373 5.63 1.31 -7.55
C ALA A 373 6.14 2.32 -6.51
N MET A 374 5.39 2.58 -5.43
CA MET A 374 5.88 3.41 -4.31
C MET A 374 7.03 2.73 -3.55
N LEU A 375 6.91 1.42 -3.28
CA LEU A 375 7.95 0.62 -2.66
C LEU A 375 9.22 0.60 -3.51
N ASP A 376 9.09 0.25 -4.80
CA ASP A 376 10.22 0.18 -5.72
C ASP A 376 10.93 1.54 -5.85
N SER A 377 10.16 2.63 -5.95
CA SER A 377 10.70 4.00 -6.01
C SER A 377 11.49 4.39 -4.76
N THR A 378 11.12 3.86 -3.60
CA THR A 378 11.81 4.10 -2.32
C THR A 378 12.90 3.08 -2.02
N GLY A 379 13.07 2.07 -2.88
CA GLY A 379 14.04 1.00 -2.70
C GLY A 379 13.63 -0.02 -1.64
N LEU A 380 12.34 -0.11 -1.33
CA LEU A 380 11.76 -1.10 -0.45
C LEU A 380 11.26 -2.28 -1.28
N ALA A 381 11.52 -3.52 -0.83
CA ALA A 381 10.84 -4.69 -1.35
C ALA A 381 9.49 -4.86 -0.66
N PHE A 382 8.49 -5.37 -1.38
CA PHE A 382 7.25 -5.84 -0.77
C PHE A 382 7.53 -7.03 0.16
N ILE A 383 6.88 -7.04 1.33
CA ILE A 383 7.00 -8.12 2.31
C ILE A 383 5.62 -8.73 2.55
N GLY A 384 5.52 -10.05 2.48
CA GLY A 384 4.27 -10.77 2.66
C GLY A 384 3.61 -11.13 1.34
N GLN A 385 2.31 -11.35 1.38
CA GLN A 385 1.50 -11.71 0.21
C GLN A 385 0.77 -10.49 -0.36
N PRO A 386 0.84 -10.21 -1.67
CA PRO A 386 0.01 -9.18 -2.30
C PRO A 386 -1.49 -9.53 -2.21
N HIS A 387 -2.34 -8.51 -2.08
CA HIS A 387 -3.80 -8.59 -1.90
C HIS A 387 -4.19 -9.35 -0.63
N ARG A 388 -3.29 -9.35 0.35
CA ARG A 388 -3.57 -9.78 1.70
C ARG A 388 -3.58 -8.52 2.53
N GLY A 389 -4.77 -8.03 2.88
CA GLY A 389 -4.95 -6.69 3.43
C GLY A 389 -3.99 -6.37 4.59
N ILE A 390 -3.72 -7.32 5.51
CA ILE A 390 -2.76 -7.06 6.59
C ILE A 390 -1.30 -6.87 6.12
N ASP A 391 -0.88 -7.58 5.08
CA ASP A 391 0.46 -7.44 4.50
C ASP A 391 0.57 -6.17 3.65
N ASP A 392 -0.47 -5.85 2.87
CA ASP A 392 -0.51 -4.59 2.14
C ASP A 392 -0.51 -3.38 3.09
N ALA A 393 -1.34 -3.39 4.13
CA ALA A 393 -1.34 -2.36 5.18
C ALA A 393 0.03 -2.20 5.86
N ARG A 394 0.79 -3.28 6.08
CA ARG A 394 2.17 -3.20 6.61
C ARG A 394 3.11 -2.53 5.61
N ASN A 395 3.00 -2.85 4.32
CA ASN A 395 3.80 -2.22 3.28
C ASN A 395 3.44 -0.72 3.11
N ILE A 396 2.16 -0.37 3.19
CA ILE A 396 1.70 1.02 3.21
C ILE A 396 2.29 1.75 4.43
N ALA A 397 2.30 1.13 5.60
CA ALA A 397 2.92 1.70 6.80
C ALA A 397 4.43 1.92 6.63
N ARG A 398 5.14 1.01 5.95
CA ARG A 398 6.56 1.17 5.61
C ARG A 398 6.81 2.32 4.64
N VAL A 399 5.95 2.51 3.65
CA VAL A 399 6.00 3.69 2.78
C VAL A 399 5.73 4.96 3.59
N ALA A 400 4.73 4.96 4.46
CA ALA A 400 4.41 6.09 5.34
C ALA A 400 5.59 6.47 6.24
N LEU A 401 6.30 5.49 6.82
CA LEU A 401 7.53 5.71 7.57
C LEU A 401 8.59 6.43 6.75
N GLN A 402 8.88 5.94 5.54
CA GLN A 402 9.85 6.58 4.66
C GLN A 402 9.46 8.03 4.32
N LEU A 403 8.17 8.27 4.10
CA LEU A 403 7.67 9.62 3.84
C LEU A 403 7.86 10.55 5.05
N ILE A 404 7.61 10.07 6.27
CA ILE A 404 7.82 10.86 7.50
C ILE A 404 9.30 11.19 7.68
N GLU A 405 10.19 10.21 7.50
CA GLU A 405 11.65 10.40 7.56
C GLU A 405 12.12 11.42 6.52
N ASP A 406 11.56 11.37 5.32
CA ASP A 406 11.84 12.33 4.24
C ASP A 406 11.14 13.68 4.45
N GLY A 407 10.36 13.79 5.52
CA GLY A 407 9.85 15.05 6.02
C GLY A 407 8.43 15.40 5.62
N ALA A 408 7.65 14.44 5.14
CA ALA A 408 6.23 14.63 4.88
C ALA A 408 5.44 14.87 6.17
N GLU A 409 4.44 15.73 6.07
CA GLU A 409 3.47 15.95 7.12
C GLU A 409 2.26 15.04 6.88
N MET A 410 1.94 14.19 7.85
CA MET A 410 0.79 13.29 7.78
C MET A 410 -0.47 14.01 8.25
N LYS A 411 -1.13 14.69 7.31
CA LYS A 411 -2.36 15.46 7.51
C LYS A 411 -3.49 14.90 6.67
N TYR A 412 -4.74 15.09 7.11
CA TYR A 412 -5.92 14.77 6.31
C TYR A 412 -5.82 15.45 4.94
N ASN A 413 -6.01 14.66 3.88
CA ASN A 413 -5.92 15.11 2.49
C ASN A 413 -7.05 14.57 1.60
N GLU A 414 -7.92 13.74 2.18
CA GLU A 414 -9.14 13.21 1.61
C GLU A 414 -10.23 13.13 2.68
N ARG A 415 -11.48 13.12 2.22
CA ARG A 415 -12.67 13.03 3.06
C ARG A 415 -13.80 12.35 2.32
N LEU A 416 -14.72 11.77 3.09
CA LEU A 416 -15.88 11.05 2.58
C LEU A 416 -16.70 11.96 1.65
N THR A 417 -17.02 11.46 0.46
CA THR A 417 -17.86 12.17 -0.49
C THR A 417 -19.29 12.23 0.06
N PRO A 418 -19.86 13.44 0.23
CA PRO A 418 -21.26 13.60 0.67
C PRO A 418 -22.20 12.85 -0.29
N THR A 419 -23.15 12.12 0.28
CA THR A 419 -24.27 11.49 -0.45
C THR A 419 -25.30 12.50 -0.88
#